data_AF-A0A0N4ZBK4-F1
#
_entry.id   AF-A0A0N4ZBK4-F1
#
_cell.length_a   1.000
_cell.length_b   1.000
_cell.length_c   1.000
_cell.angle_alpha   90.00
_cell.angle_beta   90.00
_cell.angle_gamma   90.00
#
_symmetry.space_group_name_H-M   'P 1'
#
loop_
_entity.id
_entity.type
_entity.pdbx_description
1 polymer ?
#
loop_
_entity_poly.entity_id
_entity_poly.type
_entity_poly.pdbx_seq_one_letter_code
_entity_poly.pdbx_strand_id
1 'polypeptide(L)'
;MLEYLIDETSIRIWNEAITEVRLNFNKSCSQYEAWQIVCFTLSAILFIQWLTIILTSDFSGLGKQIMRNLPFLWEYYDKKREYTKERVQQVLLALDQKKEFYRFLPDRGISAEEIIREARDYLDMAQKKYTVDGKYINFIYGDHDEEQKELNKELLEMYFNSDALYPEMFPAIRKMEAEAVRIMCSMFHGGVKSCGAVTTSVSEAIFLACLSYKRRALEKNISEPAILLGIRAHAAFDKAAEILNMKVIRVPCDEFDSMDVGIMKRLISPEVCMIVVSAPNYVSGSMDQVEKIAKIVSRNSIPLHVDASFGGFILPFLEQCDYPPMNFDFALTAVTSISVDASRYGGALVGSSCILYRDKRYMEHQCFGKQDWSCGVYTAATMSENRGGFRIATIWSSLIYNGRYGYVEKAQKILDLTRFLRIELEKLDYIKIVGAPLLCVVSFTSDKVDLYKVADRMKNDGWYLDLIQKPKGIRFCISVNADQKAVVSQFVEELDKACQYIMDNTRPMVREDDSTREKTVFYGLSTPIDCCELSDELSQIYLDSYYATPNLNSHLIPQGKVTRTLSIDGRKMSSIITHIVRSSTQNLT
;
A
#
# COMPACT_ATOMS: atom_id res chain seq x y z
N MET A 1 -38.23 -30.71 -27.07
CA MET A 1 -38.24 -29.72 -28.17
C MET A 1 -36.88 -29.07 -28.26
N LEU A 2 -35.90 -29.79 -28.82
CA LEU A 2 -34.57 -29.25 -29.13
C LEU A 2 -33.88 -30.26 -30.06
N GLU A 3 -34.23 -30.20 -31.34
CA GLU A 3 -33.37 -30.66 -32.42
C GLU A 3 -33.19 -29.47 -33.34
N TYR A 4 -32.03 -28.81 -33.21
CA TYR A 4 -31.57 -27.80 -34.14
C TYR A 4 -31.29 -28.50 -35.48
N LEU A 5 -32.20 -28.34 -36.44
CA LEU A 5 -31.97 -28.62 -37.84
C LEU A 5 -30.83 -27.70 -38.33
N ILE A 6 -29.60 -28.22 -38.37
CA ILE A 6 -28.54 -27.63 -39.18
C ILE A 6 -28.93 -27.95 -40.63
N ASP A 7 -29.44 -26.93 -41.30
CA ASP A 7 -29.90 -26.96 -42.68
C ASP A 7 -28.79 -27.44 -43.64
N GLU A 8 -28.96 -28.60 -44.29
CA GLU A 8 -27.97 -29.18 -45.23
C GLU A 8 -27.59 -28.22 -46.37
N THR A 9 -28.52 -27.35 -46.78
CA THR A 9 -28.28 -26.29 -47.77
C THR A 9 -27.27 -25.26 -47.28
N SER A 10 -27.30 -24.91 -45.99
CA SER A 10 -26.34 -24.00 -45.38
C SER A 10 -24.92 -24.61 -45.38
N ILE A 11 -24.79 -25.90 -45.07
CA ILE A 11 -23.50 -26.62 -45.12
C ILE A 11 -22.94 -26.64 -46.55
N ARG A 12 -23.80 -26.82 -47.55
CA ARG A 12 -23.37 -26.89 -48.95
C ARG A 12 -22.89 -25.53 -49.49
N ILE A 13 -23.58 -24.45 -49.14
CA ILE A 13 -23.16 -23.07 -49.47
C ILE A 13 -21.82 -22.76 -48.83
N TRP A 14 -21.62 -23.16 -47.57
CA TRP A 14 -20.34 -23.03 -46.88
C TRP A 14 -19.22 -23.81 -47.59
N ASN A 15 -19.48 -25.04 -48.02
CA ASN A 15 -18.50 -25.85 -48.75
C ASN A 15 -18.15 -25.27 -50.14
N GLU A 16 -19.14 -24.72 -50.87
CA GLU A 16 -18.90 -24.04 -52.14
C GLU A 16 -18.05 -22.78 -51.93
N ALA A 17 -18.37 -21.95 -50.93
CA ALA A 17 -17.60 -20.76 -50.58
C ALA A 17 -16.16 -21.11 -50.16
N ILE A 18 -15.96 -22.15 -49.35
CA ILE A 18 -14.62 -22.63 -48.96
C ILE A 18 -13.83 -23.12 -50.19
N THR A 19 -14.49 -23.82 -51.11
CA THR A 19 -13.84 -24.34 -52.31
C THR A 19 -13.42 -23.21 -53.25
N GLU A 20 -14.26 -22.19 -53.40
CA GLU A 20 -13.97 -21.01 -54.23
C GLU A 20 -12.81 -20.18 -53.64
N VAL A 21 -12.80 -19.96 -52.32
CA VAL A 21 -11.69 -19.32 -51.61
C VAL A 21 -10.39 -20.10 -51.80
N ARG A 22 -10.44 -21.45 -51.67
CA ARG A 22 -9.26 -22.30 -51.88
C ARG A 22 -8.71 -22.21 -53.31
N LEU A 23 -9.59 -22.24 -54.31
CA LEU A 23 -9.19 -22.14 -55.72
C LEU A 23 -8.58 -20.77 -56.03
N ASN A 24 -9.17 -19.69 -55.53
CA ASN A 24 -8.64 -18.33 -55.71
C ASN A 24 -7.30 -18.13 -55.00
N PHE A 25 -7.14 -18.68 -53.79
CA PHE A 25 -5.87 -18.66 -53.06
C PHE A 25 -4.77 -19.43 -53.82
N ASN A 26 -5.05 -20.66 -54.24
CA ASN A 26 -4.11 -21.48 -55.02
C ASN A 26 -3.72 -20.82 -56.34
N LYS A 27 -4.66 -20.17 -57.02
CA LYS A 27 -4.38 -19.43 -58.26
C LYS A 27 -3.47 -18.23 -58.01
N SER A 28 -3.67 -17.51 -56.90
CA SER A 28 -2.84 -16.37 -56.50
C SER A 28 -1.42 -16.79 -56.06
N CYS A 29 -1.29 -18.01 -55.50
CA CYS A 29 -0.02 -18.59 -55.09
C CYS A 29 0.73 -19.37 -56.19
N SER A 30 0.13 -19.56 -57.37
CA SER A 30 0.68 -20.38 -58.47
C SER A 30 2.02 -19.88 -59.03
N GLN A 31 2.35 -18.61 -58.80
CA GLN A 31 3.58 -17.95 -59.24
C GLN A 31 4.76 -18.11 -58.26
N TYR A 32 4.54 -18.74 -57.11
CA TYR A 32 5.55 -18.92 -56.07
C TYR A 32 5.95 -20.39 -55.92
N GLU A 33 7.23 -20.64 -55.66
CA GLU A 33 7.72 -21.99 -55.37
C GLU A 33 7.28 -22.44 -53.97
N ALA A 34 7.15 -23.75 -53.76
CA ALA A 34 6.64 -24.31 -52.51
C ALA A 34 7.39 -23.83 -51.26
N TRP A 35 8.72 -23.64 -51.35
CA TRP A 35 9.51 -23.14 -50.22
C TRP A 35 9.20 -21.67 -49.90
N GLN A 36 8.86 -20.84 -50.88
CA GLN A 36 8.51 -19.44 -50.67
C GLN A 36 7.19 -19.32 -49.89
N ILE A 37 6.20 -20.13 -50.25
CA ILE A 37 4.89 -20.18 -49.56
C ILE A 37 5.08 -20.60 -48.09
N VAL A 38 5.91 -21.62 -47.85
CA VAL A 38 6.26 -22.07 -46.50
C VAL A 38 6.96 -20.97 -45.71
N CYS A 39 7.94 -20.28 -46.30
CA CYS A 39 8.63 -19.14 -45.68
C CYS A 39 7.67 -17.99 -45.35
N PHE A 40 6.80 -17.59 -46.28
CA PHE A 40 5.82 -16.52 -46.03
C PHE A 40 4.85 -16.89 -44.91
N THR A 41 4.41 -18.14 -44.85
CA THR A 41 3.49 -18.62 -43.81
C THR A 41 4.18 -18.66 -42.46
N LEU A 42 5.42 -19.16 -42.38
CA LEU A 42 6.24 -19.11 -41.16
C LEU A 42 6.50 -17.67 -40.70
N SER A 43 6.87 -16.77 -41.62
CA SER A 43 7.07 -15.36 -41.30
C SER A 43 5.78 -14.69 -40.84
N ALA A 44 4.63 -14.99 -41.44
CA ALA A 44 3.34 -14.46 -41.02
C ALA A 44 2.95 -14.99 -39.63
N ILE A 45 3.15 -16.28 -39.36
CA ILE A 45 2.88 -16.87 -38.04
C ILE A 45 3.82 -16.26 -36.98
N LEU A 46 5.12 -16.16 -37.27
CA LEU A 46 6.08 -15.54 -36.36
C LEU A 46 5.79 -14.06 -36.15
N PHE A 47 5.36 -13.33 -37.19
CA PHE A 47 4.94 -11.94 -37.07
C PHE A 47 3.67 -11.78 -36.24
N ILE A 48 2.67 -12.64 -36.45
CA ILE A 48 1.45 -12.66 -35.64
C ILE A 48 1.79 -13.01 -34.20
N GLN A 49 2.62 -14.03 -33.95
CA GLN A 49 3.07 -14.38 -32.60
C GLN A 49 3.87 -13.27 -31.96
N TRP A 50 4.80 -12.64 -32.68
CA TRP A 50 5.57 -11.49 -32.20
C TRP A 50 4.65 -10.29 -31.89
N LEU A 51 3.69 -10.01 -32.76
CA LEU A 51 2.70 -8.95 -32.58
C LEU A 51 1.79 -9.26 -31.38
N THR A 52 1.32 -10.50 -31.24
CA THR A 52 0.54 -10.94 -30.09
C THR A 52 1.35 -10.81 -28.82
N ILE A 53 2.59 -11.29 -28.79
CA ILE A 53 3.49 -11.15 -27.63
C ILE A 53 3.66 -9.68 -27.26
N ILE A 54 3.91 -8.79 -28.22
CA ILE A 54 4.03 -7.33 -27.96
C ILE A 54 2.72 -6.72 -27.45
N LEU A 55 1.58 -7.16 -27.97
CA LEU A 55 0.26 -6.67 -27.56
C LEU A 55 -0.20 -7.26 -26.21
N THR A 56 0.30 -8.43 -25.81
CA THR A 56 -0.13 -9.14 -24.59
C THR A 56 0.90 -9.14 -23.47
N SER A 57 2.18 -8.83 -23.74
CA SER A 57 3.19 -8.68 -22.70
C SER A 57 2.97 -7.37 -21.94
N ASP A 58 3.09 -7.41 -20.61
CA ASP A 58 3.22 -6.20 -19.76
C ASP A 58 4.10 -5.19 -20.49
N PHE A 59 3.52 -4.04 -20.83
CA PHE A 59 3.99 -3.15 -21.88
C PHE A 59 5.36 -2.53 -21.55
N SER A 60 6.44 -3.28 -21.81
CA SER A 60 7.82 -2.80 -21.71
C SER A 60 8.06 -1.59 -22.64
N GLY A 61 9.04 -0.75 -22.31
CA GLY A 61 9.29 0.53 -22.97
C GLY A 61 9.41 0.46 -24.51
N LEU A 62 9.89 -0.66 -25.06
CA LEU A 62 10.00 -0.86 -26.51
C LEU A 62 8.63 -1.05 -27.18
N GLY A 63 7.71 -1.79 -26.54
CA GLY A 63 6.34 -1.98 -27.04
C GLY A 63 5.52 -0.69 -27.05
N LYS A 64 5.69 0.15 -26.02
CA LYS A 64 5.09 1.49 -25.95
C LYS A 64 5.61 2.41 -27.05
N GLN A 65 6.91 2.35 -27.35
CA GLN A 65 7.53 3.16 -28.41
C GLN A 65 7.02 2.75 -29.80
N ILE A 66 6.77 1.46 -30.02
CA ILE A 66 6.19 0.95 -31.28
C ILE A 66 4.70 1.35 -31.38
N MET A 67 3.92 1.26 -30.31
CA MET A 67 2.51 1.66 -30.31
C MET A 67 2.32 3.17 -30.55
N ARG A 68 3.21 4.03 -30.03
CA ARG A 68 3.19 5.47 -30.34
C ARG A 68 3.29 5.78 -31.83
N ASN A 69 3.91 4.88 -32.60
CA ASN A 69 4.07 5.04 -34.03
C ASN A 69 2.89 4.46 -34.84
N LEU A 70 1.92 3.82 -34.18
CA LEU A 70 0.72 3.22 -34.80
C LEU A 70 -0.55 3.91 -34.26
N PRO A 71 -1.13 4.89 -34.99
CA PRO A 71 -2.21 5.75 -34.47
C PRO A 71 -3.42 5.00 -33.92
N PHE A 72 -3.84 3.89 -34.54
CA PHE A 72 -5.01 3.11 -34.12
C PHE A 72 -4.80 2.37 -32.78
N LEU A 73 -3.59 1.87 -32.53
CA LEU A 73 -3.25 1.22 -31.25
C LEU A 73 -3.12 2.26 -30.15
N TRP A 74 -2.53 3.41 -30.46
CA TRP A 74 -2.40 4.52 -29.53
C TRP A 74 -3.76 5.07 -29.09
N GLU A 75 -4.70 5.29 -30.03
CA GLU A 75 -6.05 5.76 -29.69
C GLU A 75 -6.82 4.75 -28.82
N TYR A 76 -6.69 3.45 -29.10
CA TYR A 76 -7.26 2.40 -28.26
C TYR A 76 -6.65 2.39 -26.85
N TYR A 77 -5.33 2.52 -26.76
CA TYR A 77 -4.58 2.59 -25.50
C TYR A 77 -4.99 3.83 -24.67
N ASP A 78 -5.01 5.00 -25.29
CA ASP A 78 -5.41 6.26 -24.64
C ASP A 78 -6.85 6.21 -24.13
N LYS A 79 -7.77 5.63 -24.92
CA LYS A 79 -9.16 5.46 -24.50
C LYS A 79 -9.28 4.55 -23.26
N LYS A 80 -8.51 3.46 -23.20
CA LYS A 80 -8.46 2.60 -22.01
C LYS A 80 -7.87 3.35 -20.82
N ARG A 81 -6.77 4.08 -21.03
CA ARG A 81 -6.10 4.87 -19.98
C ARG A 81 -7.04 5.93 -19.39
N GLU A 82 -7.75 6.69 -20.20
CA GLU A 82 -8.71 7.69 -19.71
C GLU A 82 -9.93 7.02 -19.05
N TYR A 83 -10.43 5.89 -19.56
CA TYR A 83 -11.49 5.12 -18.88
C TYR A 83 -11.05 4.66 -17.48
N THR A 84 -9.84 4.11 -17.36
CA THR A 84 -9.26 3.70 -16.07
C THR A 84 -9.13 4.88 -15.12
N LYS A 85 -8.63 6.02 -15.60
CA LYS A 85 -8.48 7.25 -14.84
C LYS A 85 -9.82 7.78 -14.34
N GLU A 86 -10.84 7.86 -15.20
CA GLU A 86 -12.20 8.25 -14.81
C GLU A 86 -12.75 7.32 -13.73
N ARG A 87 -12.53 6.00 -13.87
CA ARG A 87 -12.99 5.02 -12.89
C ARG A 87 -12.30 5.18 -11.54
N VAL A 88 -10.99 5.39 -11.52
CA VAL A 88 -10.21 5.64 -10.29
C VAL A 88 -10.67 6.94 -9.64
N GLN A 89 -10.84 8.02 -10.41
CA GLN A 89 -11.35 9.29 -9.91
C GLN A 89 -12.76 9.15 -9.31
N GLN A 90 -13.65 8.39 -9.96
CA GLN A 90 -14.98 8.11 -9.41
C GLN A 90 -14.91 7.41 -8.06
N VAL A 91 -14.00 6.45 -7.88
CA VAL A 91 -13.80 5.75 -6.60
C VAL A 91 -13.29 6.71 -5.53
N LEU A 92 -12.27 7.51 -5.84
CA LEU A 92 -11.65 8.45 -4.89
C LEU A 92 -12.59 9.60 -4.50
N LEU A 93 -13.36 10.12 -5.46
CA LEU A 93 -14.30 11.23 -5.25
C LEU A 93 -15.72 10.77 -4.92
N ALA A 94 -15.94 9.47 -4.67
CA ALA A 94 -17.27 8.93 -4.36
C ALA A 94 -17.89 9.56 -3.10
N LEU A 95 -17.03 9.96 -2.15
CA LEU A 95 -17.44 10.55 -0.87
C LEU A 95 -17.61 12.06 -0.91
N ASP A 96 -16.98 12.73 -1.87
CA ASP A 96 -17.13 14.16 -2.04
C ASP A 96 -18.43 14.44 -2.81
N GLN A 97 -19.46 14.83 -2.06
CA GLN A 97 -20.77 15.17 -2.61
C GLN A 97 -20.75 16.48 -3.40
N LYS A 98 -19.92 17.45 -2.97
CA LYS A 98 -19.87 18.79 -3.58
C LYS A 98 -18.98 18.78 -4.82
N LYS A 99 -17.85 18.05 -4.79
CA LYS A 99 -16.82 18.03 -5.85
C LYS A 99 -16.33 19.43 -6.22
N GLU A 100 -16.34 20.33 -5.24
CA GLU A 100 -15.91 21.71 -5.36
C GLU A 100 -14.53 21.88 -4.72
N PHE A 101 -13.58 22.40 -5.49
CA PHE A 101 -12.19 22.54 -5.06
C PHE A 101 -11.73 23.99 -5.11
N TYR A 102 -11.00 24.42 -4.08
CA TYR A 102 -10.19 25.64 -4.16
C TYR A 102 -9.01 25.38 -5.08
N ARG A 103 -9.02 26.03 -6.26
CA ARG A 103 -7.90 25.97 -7.22
C ARG A 103 -6.99 27.19 -7.15
N PHE A 104 -7.50 28.24 -6.53
CA PHE A 104 -6.83 29.51 -6.41
C PHE A 104 -6.98 30.02 -4.99
N LEU A 105 -5.99 30.80 -4.57
CA LEU A 105 -6.06 31.51 -3.31
C LEU A 105 -7.24 32.49 -3.36
N PRO A 106 -8.11 32.54 -2.33
CA PRO A 106 -9.22 33.48 -2.32
C PRO A 106 -8.70 34.93 -2.25
N ASP A 107 -9.38 35.84 -2.96
CA ASP A 107 -9.04 37.28 -3.00
C ASP A 107 -8.98 37.93 -1.61
N ARG A 108 -9.74 37.40 -0.64
CA ARG A 108 -9.73 37.80 0.76
C ARG A 108 -9.68 36.56 1.64
N GLY A 109 -9.00 36.67 2.77
CA GLY A 109 -8.98 35.62 3.78
C GLY A 109 -10.40 35.28 4.24
N ILE A 110 -10.67 33.98 4.36
CA ILE A 110 -11.91 33.44 4.91
C ILE A 110 -11.79 33.49 6.44
N SER A 111 -12.88 33.74 7.16
CA SER A 111 -12.84 33.79 8.63
C SER A 111 -12.52 32.41 9.22
N ALA A 112 -11.90 32.39 10.39
CA ALA A 112 -11.54 31.14 11.06
C ALA A 112 -12.78 30.26 11.33
N GLU A 113 -13.90 30.87 11.72
CA GLU A 113 -15.16 30.16 11.98
C GLU A 113 -15.71 29.50 10.71
N GLU A 114 -15.62 30.18 9.56
CA GLU A 114 -16.07 29.62 8.28
C GLU A 114 -15.15 28.49 7.81
N ILE A 115 -13.83 28.63 7.97
CA ILE A 115 -12.87 27.55 7.68
C ILE A 115 -13.14 26.34 8.57
N ILE A 116 -13.35 26.54 9.88
CA ILE A 116 -13.66 25.44 10.81
C ILE A 116 -14.98 24.75 10.43
N ARG A 117 -16.00 25.53 10.03
CA ARG A 117 -17.27 24.96 9.54
C ARG A 117 -17.06 24.12 8.28
N GLU A 118 -16.31 24.62 7.31
CA GLU A 118 -16.01 23.89 6.07
C GLU A 118 -15.15 22.63 6.35
N ALA A 119 -14.18 22.72 7.27
CA ALA A 119 -13.41 21.57 7.70
C ALA A 119 -14.28 20.50 8.40
N ARG A 120 -15.30 20.90 9.16
CA ARG A 120 -16.30 19.97 9.73
C ARG A 120 -17.13 19.29 8.64
N ASP A 121 -17.58 20.03 7.62
CA ASP A 121 -18.25 19.43 6.45
C ASP A 121 -17.36 18.36 5.77
N TYR A 122 -16.05 18.61 5.68
CA TYR A 122 -15.09 17.65 5.11
C TYR A 122 -14.88 16.44 6.02
N LEU A 123 -14.82 16.63 7.34
CA LEU A 123 -14.78 15.54 8.31
C LEU A 123 -16.03 14.66 8.18
N ASP A 124 -17.22 15.25 8.02
CA ASP A 124 -18.50 14.56 7.87
C ASP A 124 -18.56 13.65 6.63
N MET A 125 -17.80 13.96 5.56
CA MET A 125 -17.68 13.07 4.37
C MET A 125 -17.23 11.66 4.76
N ALA A 126 -16.48 11.56 5.84
CA ALA A 126 -15.84 10.34 6.27
C ALA A 126 -16.35 9.88 7.66
N GLN A 127 -16.75 10.81 8.54
CA GLN A 127 -17.21 10.54 9.91
C GLN A 127 -18.48 9.67 9.97
N LYS A 128 -19.41 9.81 9.02
CA LYS A 128 -20.57 8.90 8.91
C LYS A 128 -20.21 7.43 8.66
N LYS A 129 -18.96 7.14 8.23
CA LYS A 129 -18.44 5.79 8.01
C LYS A 129 -17.48 5.33 9.12
N TYR A 130 -16.84 6.25 9.83
CA TYR A 130 -15.87 5.94 10.89
C TYR A 130 -16.52 5.67 12.25
N THR A 131 -17.61 6.35 12.57
CA THR A 131 -18.10 6.46 13.95
C THR A 131 -19.29 5.54 14.25
N VAL A 132 -19.67 4.67 13.31
CA VAL A 132 -20.81 3.75 13.48
C VAL A 132 -20.28 2.32 13.66
N ASP A 133 -20.39 1.83 14.89
CA ASP A 133 -20.38 0.41 15.28
C ASP A 133 -19.09 -0.41 15.03
N GLY A 134 -17.92 0.23 14.84
CA GLY A 134 -16.64 -0.49 14.72
C GLY A 134 -16.46 -1.26 13.40
N LYS A 135 -17.30 -0.99 12.39
CA LYS A 135 -17.28 -1.67 11.07
C LYS A 135 -16.18 -1.17 10.10
N TYR A 136 -15.41 -0.16 10.51
CA TYR A 136 -14.25 0.36 9.77
C TYR A 136 -12.94 -0.18 10.36
N ILE A 137 -12.61 -1.41 9.97
CA ILE A 137 -11.47 -2.16 10.52
C ILE A 137 -10.27 -1.96 9.60
N ASN A 138 -9.04 -2.05 10.12
CA ASN A 138 -7.74 -2.03 9.40
C ASN A 138 -6.97 -0.70 9.28
N PHE A 139 -7.55 0.46 9.63
CA PHE A 139 -6.87 1.75 9.40
C PHE A 139 -6.59 2.55 10.68
N ILE A 140 -7.33 2.27 11.76
CA ILE A 140 -7.16 2.89 13.07
C ILE A 140 -6.79 1.79 14.05
N TYR A 141 -5.59 1.90 14.63
CA TYR A 141 -4.99 0.87 15.48
C TYR A 141 -4.92 1.29 16.95
N GLY A 142 -5.03 2.60 17.20
CA GLY A 142 -5.08 3.14 18.55
C GLY A 142 -6.33 2.69 19.27
N ASP A 143 -6.18 2.43 20.56
CA ASP A 143 -7.26 2.13 21.49
C ASP A 143 -8.28 3.29 21.48
N HIS A 144 -9.58 3.00 21.61
CA HIS A 144 -10.59 4.02 21.95
C HIS A 144 -10.50 4.42 23.43
N ASP A 145 -9.27 4.54 23.91
CA ASP A 145 -8.93 5.08 25.21
C ASP A 145 -9.10 6.61 25.12
N GLU A 146 -10.28 7.08 25.54
CA GLU A 146 -10.60 8.50 25.53
C GLU A 146 -9.66 9.31 26.44
N GLU A 147 -9.09 8.71 27.49
CA GLU A 147 -8.09 9.39 28.33
C GLU A 147 -6.77 9.56 27.56
N GLN A 148 -6.26 8.50 26.92
CA GLN A 148 -5.05 8.60 26.09
C GLN A 148 -5.24 9.58 24.91
N LYS A 149 -6.44 9.61 24.32
CA LYS A 149 -6.80 10.53 23.25
C LYS A 149 -6.80 11.98 23.73
N GLU A 150 -7.34 12.26 24.91
CA GLU A 150 -7.34 13.62 25.46
C GLU A 150 -5.95 14.08 25.88
N LEU A 151 -5.16 13.17 26.46
CA LEU A 151 -3.73 13.38 26.69
C LEU A 151 -2.99 13.75 25.39
N ASN A 152 -3.25 13.01 24.30
CA ASN A 152 -2.62 13.29 23.00
C ASN A 152 -3.05 14.65 22.42
N LYS A 153 -4.31 15.08 22.61
CA LYS A 153 -4.76 16.43 22.20
C LYS A 153 -4.06 17.53 22.99
N GLU A 154 -3.97 17.37 24.30
CA GLU A 154 -3.29 18.34 25.17
C GLU A 154 -1.81 18.48 24.81
N LEU A 155 -1.12 17.35 24.54
CA LEU A 155 0.27 17.36 24.07
C LEU A 155 0.43 18.01 22.70
N LEU A 156 -0.53 17.80 21.80
CA LEU A 156 -0.52 18.47 20.50
C LEU A 156 -0.60 19.98 20.67
N GLU A 157 -1.46 20.47 21.55
CA GLU A 157 -1.59 21.89 21.86
C GLU A 157 -0.32 22.46 22.51
N MET A 158 0.22 21.79 23.54
CA MET A 158 1.44 22.22 24.26
C MET A 158 2.67 22.32 23.34
N TYR A 159 2.83 21.37 22.42
CA TYR A 159 4.03 21.23 21.60
C TYR A 159 3.81 21.62 20.13
N PHE A 160 2.71 22.30 19.82
CA PHE A 160 2.31 22.68 18.46
C PHE A 160 3.42 23.43 17.69
N ASN A 161 4.11 24.36 18.35
CA ASN A 161 5.16 25.20 17.75
C ASN A 161 6.58 24.64 17.92
N SER A 162 6.73 23.45 18.51
CA SER A 162 8.06 22.89 18.80
C SER A 162 8.61 22.10 17.62
N ASP A 163 9.91 22.21 17.37
CA ASP A 163 10.61 21.52 16.29
C ASP A 163 11.89 20.86 16.78
N ALA A 164 12.05 19.56 16.52
CA ALA A 164 13.22 18.80 16.94
C ALA A 164 14.52 19.23 16.24
N LEU A 165 14.46 20.03 15.17
CA LEU A 165 15.63 20.60 14.51
C LEU A 165 16.42 21.55 15.42
N TYR A 166 15.75 22.22 16.37
CA TYR A 166 16.36 23.25 17.24
C TYR A 166 16.44 22.78 18.70
N PRO A 167 17.38 21.87 19.05
CA PRO A 167 17.46 21.28 20.39
C PRO A 167 17.79 22.27 21.51
N GLU A 168 18.43 23.40 21.20
CA GLU A 168 18.66 24.48 22.17
C GLU A 168 17.39 25.27 22.51
N MET A 169 16.54 25.50 21.51
CA MET A 169 15.25 26.18 21.69
C MET A 169 14.20 25.25 22.30
N PHE A 170 14.24 23.96 21.95
CA PHE A 170 13.28 22.95 22.39
C PHE A 170 13.95 21.77 23.11
N PRO A 171 14.64 22.01 24.25
CA PRO A 171 15.37 20.96 24.95
C PRO A 171 14.45 19.86 25.51
N ALA A 172 13.18 20.21 25.79
CA ALA A 172 12.14 19.26 26.21
C ALA A 172 11.88 18.18 25.14
N ILE A 173 11.75 18.58 23.86
CA ILE A 173 11.55 17.64 22.75
C ILE A 173 12.76 16.73 22.58
N ARG A 174 13.97 17.30 22.59
CA ARG A 174 15.21 16.52 22.52
C ARG A 174 15.28 15.51 23.67
N LYS A 175 14.86 15.89 24.89
CA LYS A 175 14.78 14.99 26.05
C LYS A 175 13.81 13.85 25.82
N MET A 176 12.57 14.15 25.45
CA MET A 176 11.53 13.16 25.20
C MET A 176 11.94 12.19 24.07
N GLU A 177 12.55 12.68 23.00
CA GLU A 177 13.01 11.82 21.90
C GLU A 177 14.06 10.80 22.37
N ALA A 178 15.06 11.26 23.13
CA ALA A 178 16.10 10.38 23.64
C ALA A 178 15.56 9.36 24.65
N GLU A 179 14.61 9.76 25.50
CA GLU A 179 13.94 8.85 26.43
C GLU A 179 13.10 7.82 25.69
N ALA A 180 12.29 8.23 24.71
CA ALA A 180 11.47 7.34 23.89
C ALA A 180 12.32 6.30 23.15
N VAL A 181 13.39 6.74 22.46
CA VAL A 181 14.32 5.82 21.76
C VAL A 181 14.98 4.85 22.75
N ARG A 182 15.37 5.32 23.93
CA ARG A 182 15.99 4.46 24.95
C ARG A 182 15.00 3.46 25.53
N ILE A 183 13.76 3.86 25.82
CA ILE A 183 12.70 2.96 26.29
C ILE A 183 12.45 1.87 25.26
N MET A 184 12.27 2.23 23.98
CA MET A 184 12.07 1.27 22.90
C MET A 184 13.29 0.34 22.72
N CYS A 185 14.51 0.86 22.77
CA CYS A 185 15.73 0.03 22.79
C CYS A 185 15.71 -1.02 23.91
N SER A 186 15.29 -0.62 25.12
CA SER A 186 15.18 -1.52 26.27
C SER A 186 14.04 -2.53 26.11
N MET A 187 12.92 -2.14 25.48
CA MET A 187 11.81 -3.05 25.17
C MET A 187 12.28 -4.21 24.28
N PHE A 188 13.20 -3.97 23.35
CA PHE A 188 13.73 -4.96 22.40
C PHE A 188 15.08 -5.56 22.84
N HIS A 189 15.41 -5.57 24.13
CA HIS A 189 16.64 -6.15 24.68
C HIS A 189 17.95 -5.60 24.07
N GLY A 190 17.97 -4.32 23.65
CA GLY A 190 19.10 -3.70 22.96
C GLY A 190 20.36 -3.46 23.81
N GLY A 191 20.21 -3.43 25.13
CA GLY A 191 21.28 -3.12 26.07
C GLY A 191 21.80 -1.68 25.94
N VAL A 192 22.99 -1.41 26.50
CA VAL A 192 23.53 -0.04 26.58
C VAL A 192 24.05 0.51 25.26
N LYS A 193 24.46 -0.37 24.33
CA LYS A 193 25.04 0.02 23.03
C LYS A 193 24.00 0.36 21.97
N SER A 194 22.76 -0.11 22.15
CA SER A 194 21.72 0.16 21.18
C SER A 194 21.35 1.64 21.16
N CYS A 195 20.94 2.08 19.98
CA CYS A 195 20.58 3.45 19.67
C CYS A 195 19.48 3.47 18.61
N GLY A 196 19.01 4.65 18.21
CA GLY A 196 17.98 4.79 17.20
C GLY A 196 17.61 6.23 16.96
N ALA A 197 16.62 6.44 16.11
CA ALA A 197 16.05 7.76 15.80
C ALA A 197 14.55 7.65 15.54
N VAL A 198 13.79 8.66 16.00
CA VAL A 198 12.37 8.79 15.68
C VAL A 198 12.20 9.19 14.22
N THR A 199 11.38 8.46 13.50
CA THR A 199 11.06 8.70 12.09
C THR A 199 9.59 9.12 11.93
N THR A 200 9.29 9.78 10.83
CA THR A 200 7.94 10.22 10.47
C THR A 200 7.05 9.09 9.97
N SER A 201 7.65 7.94 9.60
CA SER A 201 6.93 6.75 9.18
C SER A 201 7.83 5.51 9.23
N VAL A 202 7.21 4.34 9.16
CA VAL A 202 7.92 3.06 8.97
C VAL A 202 8.65 3.04 7.63
N SER A 203 8.09 3.66 6.59
CA SER A 203 8.76 3.73 5.28
C SER A 203 10.07 4.50 5.36
N GLU A 204 10.13 5.58 6.15
CA GLU A 204 11.39 6.30 6.42
C GLU A 204 12.35 5.43 7.25
N ALA A 205 11.86 4.71 8.27
CA ALA A 205 12.69 3.79 9.06
C ALA A 205 13.33 2.69 8.20
N ILE A 206 12.55 2.06 7.31
CA ILE A 206 13.01 1.06 6.34
C ILE A 206 14.04 1.67 5.39
N PHE A 207 13.76 2.86 4.85
CA PHE A 207 14.67 3.56 3.95
C PHE A 207 16.02 3.83 4.61
N LEU A 208 16.02 4.34 5.84
CA LEU A 208 17.24 4.62 6.61
C LEU A 208 18.03 3.35 6.91
N ALA A 209 17.36 2.24 7.23
CA ALA A 209 18.02 0.95 7.41
C ALA A 209 18.69 0.46 6.10
N CYS A 210 18.00 0.57 4.96
CA CYS A 210 18.55 0.22 3.66
C CYS A 210 19.74 1.11 3.29
N LEU A 211 19.63 2.42 3.54
CA LEU A 211 20.71 3.39 3.31
C LEU A 211 21.95 3.07 4.15
N SER A 212 21.76 2.79 5.44
CA SER A 212 22.84 2.39 6.35
C SER A 212 23.58 1.16 5.82
N TYR A 213 22.85 0.10 5.49
CA TYR A 213 23.46 -1.15 5.04
C TYR A 213 24.06 -1.07 3.65
N LYS A 214 23.49 -0.25 2.74
CA LYS A 214 24.11 0.08 1.46
C LYS A 214 25.46 0.75 1.64
N ARG A 215 25.53 1.82 2.44
CA ARG A 215 26.78 2.56 2.68
C ARG A 215 27.85 1.68 3.32
N ARG A 216 27.47 0.87 4.31
CA ARG A 216 28.36 -0.15 4.89
C ARG A 216 28.84 -1.18 3.85
N ALA A 217 28.00 -1.58 2.91
CA ALA A 217 28.38 -2.52 1.85
C ALA A 217 29.38 -1.90 0.86
N LEU A 218 29.19 -0.63 0.51
CA LEU A 218 30.11 0.13 -0.34
C LEU A 218 31.49 0.26 0.33
N GLU A 219 31.55 0.55 1.63
CA GLU A 219 32.82 0.55 2.39
C GLU A 219 33.51 -0.82 2.41
N LYS A 220 32.75 -1.89 2.23
CA LYS A 220 33.25 -3.27 2.09
C LYS A 220 33.54 -3.67 0.65
N ASN A 221 33.56 -2.73 -0.30
CA ASN A 221 33.79 -2.94 -1.72
C ASN A 221 32.73 -3.82 -2.42
N ILE A 222 31.49 -3.81 -1.95
CA ILE A 222 30.36 -4.43 -2.65
C ILE A 222 29.74 -3.37 -3.58
N SER A 223 30.00 -3.48 -4.88
CA SER A 223 29.60 -2.46 -5.88
C SER A 223 28.10 -2.43 -6.16
N GLU A 224 27.43 -3.59 -6.12
CA GLU A 224 26.00 -3.73 -6.39
C GLU A 224 25.28 -4.38 -5.19
N PRO A 225 25.05 -3.64 -4.09
CA PRO A 225 24.44 -4.21 -2.89
C PRO A 225 23.02 -4.74 -3.14
N ALA A 226 22.73 -5.92 -2.59
CA ALA A 226 21.43 -6.58 -2.70
C ALA A 226 20.73 -6.74 -1.33
N ILE A 227 19.40 -6.58 -1.32
CA ILE A 227 18.51 -6.83 -0.19
C ILE A 227 17.87 -8.20 -0.40
N LEU A 228 18.00 -9.10 0.58
CA LEU A 228 17.33 -10.40 0.57
C LEU A 228 16.14 -10.37 1.54
N LEU A 229 14.93 -10.54 1.03
CA LEU A 229 13.69 -10.42 1.81
C LEU A 229 12.61 -11.40 1.35
N GLY A 230 11.60 -11.66 2.18
CA GLY A 230 10.49 -12.54 1.82
C GLY A 230 9.55 -11.90 0.79
N ILE A 231 8.81 -12.71 0.04
CA ILE A 231 7.80 -12.21 -0.90
C ILE A 231 6.67 -11.41 -0.20
N ARG A 232 6.45 -11.64 1.10
CA ARG A 232 5.48 -10.92 1.94
C ARG A 232 6.02 -9.68 2.64
N ALA A 233 7.32 -9.41 2.56
CA ALA A 233 7.89 -8.23 3.19
C ALA A 233 7.38 -6.93 2.53
N HIS A 234 7.34 -5.86 3.32
CA HIS A 234 6.69 -4.60 2.98
C HIS A 234 7.22 -3.96 1.68
N ALA A 235 6.35 -3.42 0.84
CA ALA A 235 6.73 -2.80 -0.45
C ALA A 235 7.65 -1.57 -0.32
N ALA A 236 7.82 -1.05 0.90
CA ALA A 236 8.78 0.03 1.18
C ALA A 236 10.23 -0.41 0.97
N PHE A 237 10.54 -1.71 1.05
CA PHE A 237 11.87 -2.22 0.72
C PHE A 237 12.15 -2.09 -0.78
N ASP A 238 11.19 -2.37 -1.66
CA ASP A 238 11.34 -2.19 -3.10
C ASP A 238 11.48 -0.71 -3.45
N LYS A 239 10.65 0.14 -2.84
CA LYS A 239 10.76 1.60 -2.99
C LYS A 239 12.15 2.10 -2.55
N ALA A 240 12.64 1.64 -1.40
CA ALA A 240 13.97 2.00 -0.92
C ALA A 240 15.05 1.49 -1.88
N ALA A 241 14.93 0.27 -2.37
CA ALA A 241 15.88 -0.32 -3.30
C ALA A 241 15.91 0.41 -4.66
N GLU A 242 14.76 0.81 -5.19
CA GLU A 242 14.66 1.60 -6.42
C GLU A 242 15.37 2.96 -6.26
N ILE A 243 15.02 3.71 -5.21
CA ILE A 243 15.61 5.03 -4.95
C ILE A 243 17.11 4.93 -4.65
N LEU A 244 17.51 3.91 -3.89
CA LEU A 244 18.89 3.68 -3.51
C LEU A 244 19.67 2.88 -4.55
N ASN A 245 19.09 2.51 -5.70
CA ASN A 245 19.72 1.66 -6.70
C ASN A 245 20.38 0.40 -6.08
N MET A 246 19.56 -0.43 -5.44
CA MET A 246 19.93 -1.71 -4.84
C MET A 246 19.15 -2.83 -5.51
N LYS A 247 19.73 -4.03 -5.58
CA LYS A 247 19.03 -5.20 -6.09
C LYS A 247 18.09 -5.77 -5.01
N VAL A 248 16.90 -6.21 -5.38
CA VAL A 248 15.99 -6.94 -4.48
C VAL A 248 15.95 -8.42 -4.87
N ILE A 249 16.14 -9.29 -3.89
CA ILE A 249 16.02 -10.74 -4.03
C ILE A 249 14.87 -11.19 -3.12
N ARG A 250 13.76 -11.64 -3.73
CA ARG A 250 12.57 -12.11 -3.01
C ARG A 250 12.59 -13.61 -2.81
N VAL A 251 12.49 -14.04 -1.55
CA VAL A 251 12.41 -15.44 -1.17
C VAL A 251 10.93 -15.86 -1.13
N PRO A 252 10.55 -16.98 -1.76
CA PRO A 252 9.21 -17.57 -1.61
C PRO A 252 8.86 -17.90 -0.15
N CYS A 253 7.56 -18.02 0.12
CA CYS A 253 7.09 -18.50 1.40
C CYS A 253 7.10 -20.02 1.52
N ASP A 254 7.17 -20.50 2.76
CA ASP A 254 6.84 -21.85 3.17
C ASP A 254 5.32 -22.05 3.31
N GLU A 255 4.92 -23.23 3.77
CA GLU A 255 3.52 -23.61 3.98
C GLU A 255 2.78 -22.77 5.04
N PHE A 256 3.51 -22.05 5.89
CA PHE A 256 2.94 -21.15 6.92
C PHE A 256 2.87 -19.69 6.44
N ASP A 257 3.12 -19.43 5.15
CA ASP A 257 3.22 -18.10 4.55
C ASP A 257 4.35 -17.24 5.17
N SER A 258 5.36 -17.89 5.76
CA SER A 258 6.59 -17.29 6.28
C SER A 258 7.74 -17.52 5.31
N MET A 259 8.83 -16.75 5.40
CA MET A 259 9.99 -16.91 4.51
C MET A 259 10.60 -18.32 4.57
N ASP A 260 10.74 -18.98 3.41
CA ASP A 260 11.40 -20.28 3.34
C ASP A 260 12.90 -20.15 3.64
N VAL A 261 13.28 -20.62 4.83
CA VAL A 261 14.65 -20.57 5.35
C VAL A 261 15.63 -21.37 4.48
N GLY A 262 15.17 -22.49 3.89
CA GLY A 262 15.97 -23.35 3.04
C GLY A 262 16.31 -22.70 1.70
N ILE A 263 15.32 -22.07 1.06
CA ILE A 263 15.52 -21.29 -0.16
C ILE A 263 16.36 -20.04 0.14
N MET A 264 16.04 -19.30 1.20
CA MET A 264 16.79 -18.11 1.62
C MET A 264 18.29 -18.42 1.75
N LYS A 265 18.63 -19.51 2.43
CA LYS A 265 20.03 -19.95 2.59
C LYS A 265 20.75 -20.16 1.25
N ARG A 266 20.06 -20.66 0.22
CA ARG A 266 20.62 -20.88 -1.12
C ARG A 266 20.78 -19.59 -1.93
N LEU A 267 20.01 -18.56 -1.59
CA LEU A 267 20.02 -17.25 -2.27
C LEU A 267 21.00 -16.25 -1.61
N ILE A 268 21.64 -16.62 -0.51
CA ILE A 268 22.71 -15.79 0.07
C ILE A 268 23.90 -15.80 -0.88
N SER A 269 24.24 -14.61 -1.38
CA SER A 269 25.38 -14.35 -2.25
C SER A 269 26.25 -13.22 -1.69
N PRO A 270 27.49 -13.03 -2.17
CA PRO A 270 28.40 -12.00 -1.67
C PRO A 270 27.86 -10.57 -1.79
N GLU A 271 26.96 -10.30 -2.73
CA GLU A 271 26.32 -8.99 -2.88
C GLU A 271 25.24 -8.70 -1.83
N VAL A 272 24.73 -9.71 -1.10
CA VAL A 272 23.68 -9.52 -0.10
C VAL A 272 24.21 -8.71 1.08
N CYS A 273 23.76 -7.45 1.16
CA CYS A 273 24.20 -6.50 2.19
C CYS A 273 23.29 -6.47 3.41
N MET A 274 22.05 -6.96 3.30
CA MET A 274 21.11 -7.08 4.41
C MET A 274 20.08 -8.17 4.13
N ILE A 275 19.63 -8.82 5.21
CA ILE A 275 18.49 -9.74 5.19
C ILE A 275 17.37 -9.12 6.01
N VAL A 276 16.15 -9.18 5.49
CA VAL A 276 14.96 -8.63 6.15
C VAL A 276 14.04 -9.76 6.58
N VAL A 277 13.53 -9.69 7.79
CA VAL A 277 12.48 -10.59 8.29
C VAL A 277 11.32 -9.76 8.83
N SER A 278 10.09 -10.23 8.64
CA SER A 278 8.89 -9.57 9.12
C SER A 278 8.34 -10.21 10.39
N ALA A 279 7.97 -9.36 11.35
CA ALA A 279 7.49 -9.79 12.67
C ALA A 279 6.26 -8.96 13.10
N PRO A 280 5.04 -9.30 12.60
CA PRO A 280 4.74 -10.24 11.51
C PRO A 280 4.76 -9.56 10.13
N ASN A 281 4.55 -10.34 9.06
CA ASN A 281 4.34 -9.78 7.73
C ASN A 281 2.96 -9.12 7.57
N TYR A 282 2.88 -8.12 6.69
CA TYR A 282 1.68 -7.31 6.47
C TYR A 282 0.51 -8.11 5.88
N VAL A 283 0.81 -9.12 5.07
CA VAL A 283 -0.19 -9.78 4.22
C VAL A 283 -0.99 -10.82 4.99
N SER A 284 -0.34 -11.76 5.67
CA SER A 284 -1.01 -12.85 6.41
C SER A 284 -0.98 -12.70 7.91
N GLY A 285 -0.17 -11.80 8.46
CA GLY A 285 0.08 -11.76 9.90
C GLY A 285 0.97 -12.90 10.40
N SER A 286 1.56 -13.69 9.49
CA SER A 286 2.51 -14.74 9.83
C SER A 286 3.89 -14.16 10.15
N MET A 287 4.62 -14.81 11.05
CA MET A 287 5.92 -14.37 11.50
C MET A 287 7.04 -15.17 10.83
N ASP A 288 8.05 -14.49 10.31
CA ASP A 288 9.24 -15.17 9.80
C ASP A 288 9.99 -15.91 10.93
N GLN A 289 10.71 -16.97 10.57
CA GLN A 289 11.42 -17.82 11.54
C GLN A 289 12.72 -17.15 12.03
N VAL A 290 12.60 -15.99 12.70
CA VAL A 290 13.71 -15.06 13.02
C VAL A 290 14.88 -15.76 13.71
N GLU A 291 14.62 -16.61 14.70
CA GLU A 291 15.69 -17.33 15.41
C GLU A 291 16.49 -18.28 14.49
N LYS A 292 15.81 -19.01 13.61
CA LYS A 292 16.47 -19.92 12.65
C LYS A 292 17.29 -19.12 11.63
N ILE A 293 16.73 -18.01 11.15
CA ILE A 293 17.40 -17.10 10.21
C ILE A 293 18.62 -16.46 10.89
N ALA A 294 18.49 -15.95 12.11
CA ALA A 294 19.57 -15.38 12.89
C ALA A 294 20.76 -16.34 13.06
N LYS A 295 20.50 -17.64 13.31
CA LYS A 295 21.55 -18.67 13.42
C LYS A 295 22.32 -18.87 12.11
N ILE A 296 21.66 -18.75 10.96
CA ILE A 296 22.31 -18.84 9.64
C ILE A 296 23.12 -17.57 9.36
N VAL A 297 22.50 -16.42 9.60
CA VAL A 297 23.07 -15.10 9.28
C VAL A 297 24.28 -14.76 10.15
N SER A 298 24.28 -15.18 11.41
CA SER A 298 25.42 -15.00 12.34
C SER A 298 26.72 -15.57 11.77
N ARG A 299 26.66 -16.66 10.99
CA ARG A 299 27.85 -17.27 10.36
C ARG A 299 28.40 -16.45 9.20
N ASN A 300 27.57 -15.63 8.55
CA ASN A 300 27.91 -14.92 7.32
C ASN A 300 28.19 -13.42 7.55
N SER A 301 28.04 -12.91 8.79
CA SER A 301 28.27 -11.49 9.12
C SER A 301 27.45 -10.48 8.30
N ILE A 302 26.29 -10.93 7.81
CA ILE A 302 25.31 -10.10 7.10
C ILE A 302 24.38 -9.44 8.13
N PRO A 303 24.10 -8.13 8.05
CA PRO A 303 23.08 -7.48 8.87
C PRO A 303 21.70 -8.12 8.73
N LEU A 304 21.00 -8.32 9.85
CA LEU A 304 19.61 -8.78 9.89
C LEU A 304 18.71 -7.65 10.40
N HIS A 305 17.80 -7.21 9.55
CA HIS A 305 16.78 -6.22 9.86
C HIS A 305 15.45 -6.92 10.19
N VAL A 306 14.84 -6.56 11.32
CA VAL A 306 13.53 -7.06 11.71
C VAL A 306 12.49 -5.95 11.50
N ASP A 307 11.58 -6.16 10.56
CA ASP A 307 10.43 -5.29 10.37
C ASP A 307 9.35 -5.66 11.38
N ALA A 308 9.32 -4.94 12.50
CA ALA A 308 8.34 -5.06 13.58
C ALA A 308 7.31 -3.91 13.55
N SER A 309 6.99 -3.40 12.35
CA SER A 309 6.04 -2.30 12.19
C SER A 309 4.66 -2.59 12.79
N PHE A 310 4.15 -3.82 12.61
CA PHE A 310 2.90 -4.27 13.23
C PHE A 310 3.11 -4.88 14.62
N GLY A 311 4.11 -5.75 14.77
CA GLY A 311 4.28 -6.52 16.01
C GLY A 311 5.04 -5.79 17.11
N GLY A 312 5.66 -4.64 16.85
CA GLY A 312 6.66 -4.06 17.77
C GLY A 312 6.12 -3.58 19.13
N PHE A 313 4.81 -3.36 19.25
CA PHE A 313 4.16 -3.04 20.53
C PHE A 313 3.31 -4.21 21.09
N ILE A 314 3.50 -5.41 20.54
CA ILE A 314 2.87 -6.66 20.99
C ILE A 314 3.96 -7.67 21.38
N LEU A 315 4.88 -7.92 20.46
CA LEU A 315 5.96 -8.91 20.56
C LEU A 315 6.81 -8.77 21.84
N PRO A 316 7.27 -7.58 22.26
CA PRO A 316 8.07 -7.43 23.49
C PRO A 316 7.35 -7.83 24.78
N PHE A 317 6.03 -7.97 24.73
CA PHE A 317 5.18 -8.23 25.90
C PHE A 317 4.67 -9.66 25.93
N LEU A 318 4.92 -10.46 24.89
CA LEU A 318 4.42 -11.83 24.77
C LEU A 318 4.87 -12.74 25.89
N GLU A 319 6.09 -12.58 26.41
CA GLU A 319 6.60 -13.39 27.53
C GLU A 319 5.74 -13.26 28.80
N GLN A 320 4.98 -12.18 28.90
CA GLN A 320 4.09 -11.88 30.02
C GLN A 320 2.62 -12.18 29.71
N CYS A 321 2.32 -12.54 28.46
CA CYS A 321 1.01 -12.99 28.01
C CYS A 321 0.90 -14.52 28.12
N ASP A 322 -0.31 -15.05 28.02
CA ASP A 322 -0.57 -16.50 27.89
C ASP A 322 -0.27 -16.99 26.45
N TYR A 323 0.99 -16.79 26.05
CA TYR A 323 1.49 -17.08 24.71
C TYR A 323 2.96 -17.56 24.79
N PRO A 324 3.38 -18.54 23.97
CA PRO A 324 4.78 -18.97 23.94
C PRO A 324 5.74 -17.80 23.64
N PRO A 325 6.85 -17.67 24.39
CA PRO A 325 7.83 -16.64 24.11
C PRO A 325 8.45 -16.87 22.72
N MET A 326 8.67 -15.78 21.99
CA MET A 326 9.28 -15.82 20.65
C MET A 326 10.52 -14.93 20.63
N ASN A 327 11.65 -15.48 20.20
CA ASN A 327 12.88 -14.71 20.05
C ASN A 327 12.88 -14.00 18.68
N PHE A 328 12.93 -12.67 18.68
CA PHE A 328 12.87 -11.89 17.45
C PHE A 328 13.70 -10.61 17.45
N ASP A 329 14.20 -10.17 18.60
CA ASP A 329 14.75 -8.83 18.80
C ASP A 329 16.28 -8.82 19.04
N PHE A 330 16.80 -7.80 19.73
CA PHE A 330 18.23 -7.71 19.98
C PHE A 330 18.78 -8.76 20.98
N ALA A 331 17.95 -9.59 21.60
CA ALA A 331 18.43 -10.79 22.29
C ALA A 331 19.19 -11.73 21.32
N LEU A 332 18.78 -11.76 20.04
CA LEU A 332 19.46 -12.50 18.99
C LEU A 332 20.61 -11.67 18.41
N THR A 333 21.86 -11.97 18.75
CA THR A 333 23.06 -11.18 18.36
C THR A 333 23.17 -10.83 16.87
N ALA A 334 22.58 -11.64 15.98
CA ALA A 334 22.54 -11.39 14.54
C ALA A 334 21.62 -10.22 14.13
N VAL A 335 20.56 -9.93 14.91
CA VAL A 335 19.65 -8.80 14.65
C VAL A 335 20.40 -7.49 14.85
N THR A 336 20.52 -6.69 13.81
CA THR A 336 21.30 -5.44 13.81
C THR A 336 20.46 -4.19 13.81
N SER A 337 19.21 -4.28 13.35
CA SER A 337 18.24 -3.17 13.38
C SER A 337 16.79 -3.66 13.45
N ILE A 338 15.91 -2.82 13.98
CA ILE A 338 14.47 -3.09 14.09
C ILE A 338 13.69 -1.82 13.71
N SER A 339 12.74 -1.91 12.78
CA SER A 339 11.76 -0.83 12.55
C SER A 339 10.50 -1.07 13.37
N VAL A 340 9.98 -0.03 14.02
CA VAL A 340 8.79 -0.10 14.87
C VAL A 340 7.87 1.10 14.64
N ASP A 341 6.55 0.88 14.65
CA ASP A 341 5.54 1.92 14.45
C ASP A 341 4.77 2.20 15.75
N ALA A 342 5.03 3.36 16.36
CA ALA A 342 4.33 3.77 17.58
C ALA A 342 2.90 4.24 17.30
N SER A 343 2.58 4.58 16.05
CA SER A 343 1.23 4.99 15.65
C SER A 343 0.26 3.83 15.42
N ARG A 344 0.74 2.58 15.54
CA ARG A 344 -0.08 1.38 15.53
C ARG A 344 -0.52 1.05 16.97
N TYR A 345 -0.12 -0.11 17.47
CA TYR A 345 -0.41 -0.58 18.83
C TYR A 345 0.37 0.16 19.92
N GLY A 346 1.22 1.14 19.56
CA GLY A 346 1.92 1.99 20.52
C GLY A 346 1.04 3.10 21.13
N GLY A 347 -0.05 3.48 20.47
CA GLY A 347 -0.98 4.52 20.94
C GLY A 347 -0.55 5.97 20.68
N ALA A 348 0.54 6.18 19.94
CA ALA A 348 0.99 7.51 19.52
C ALA A 348 0.21 8.00 18.29
N LEU A 349 0.35 9.29 17.96
CA LEU A 349 -0.31 9.86 16.77
C LEU A 349 0.27 9.30 15.46
N VAL A 350 -0.56 9.29 14.41
CA VAL A 350 -0.14 8.93 13.04
C VAL A 350 1.11 9.71 12.63
N GLY A 351 2.07 9.02 12.04
CA GLY A 351 3.36 9.59 11.64
C GLY A 351 4.44 9.52 12.72
N SER A 352 4.30 8.57 13.66
CA SER A 352 5.19 8.32 14.78
C SER A 352 5.81 6.93 14.69
N SER A 353 7.04 6.83 14.22
CA SER A 353 7.78 5.56 14.07
C SER A 353 9.22 5.70 14.57
N CYS A 354 9.96 4.61 14.63
CA CYS A 354 11.35 4.61 15.06
C CYS A 354 12.15 3.54 14.31
N ILE A 355 13.40 3.87 14.02
CA ILE A 355 14.42 2.91 13.61
C ILE A 355 15.39 2.70 14.77
N LEU A 356 15.59 1.44 15.16
CA LEU A 356 16.51 1.04 16.21
C LEU A 356 17.68 0.27 15.62
N TYR A 357 18.85 0.43 16.21
CA TYR A 357 20.07 -0.30 15.86
C TYR A 357 20.70 -0.91 17.12
N ARG A 358 21.28 -2.10 16.96
CA ARG A 358 22.02 -2.77 18.04
C ARG A 358 23.21 -1.95 18.52
N ASP A 359 23.87 -1.26 17.60
CA ASP A 359 25.14 -0.56 17.84
C ASP A 359 25.21 0.70 16.98
N LYS A 360 25.81 1.75 17.55
CA LYS A 360 25.97 3.06 16.91
C LYS A 360 26.68 2.97 15.56
N ARG A 361 27.61 2.03 15.38
CA ARG A 361 28.32 1.84 14.10
C ARG A 361 27.38 1.60 12.91
N TYR A 362 26.20 1.01 13.13
CA TYR A 362 25.22 0.83 12.07
C TYR A 362 24.45 2.13 11.81
N MET A 363 24.04 2.83 12.87
CA MET A 363 23.33 4.10 12.76
C MET A 363 24.18 5.18 12.07
N GLU A 364 25.49 5.21 12.32
CA GLU A 364 26.42 6.20 11.75
C GLU A 364 26.38 6.25 10.22
N HIS A 365 26.18 5.10 9.55
CA HIS A 365 26.07 5.06 8.09
C HIS A 365 24.76 5.69 7.57
N GLN A 366 23.70 5.81 8.37
CA GLN A 366 22.46 6.47 7.93
C GLN A 366 22.58 8.00 7.98
N CYS A 367 23.39 8.51 8.91
CA CYS A 367 23.52 9.95 9.17
C CYS A 367 24.09 10.69 7.96
N PHE A 368 23.73 11.96 7.84
CA PHE A 368 24.30 12.87 6.86
C PHE A 368 25.01 14.02 7.57
N GLY A 369 26.15 14.42 7.04
CA GLY A 369 26.93 15.55 7.55
C GLY A 369 27.60 16.29 6.41
N LYS A 370 27.40 17.61 6.33
CA LYS A 370 28.06 18.51 5.39
C LYS A 370 28.75 19.62 6.19
N GLN A 371 30.08 19.63 6.17
CA GLN A 371 30.89 20.52 7.02
C GLN A 371 31.11 21.90 6.39
N ASP A 372 31.21 21.96 5.07
CA ASP A 372 31.58 23.11 4.24
C ASP A 372 30.37 23.81 3.62
N TRP A 373 29.19 23.72 4.26
CA TRP A 373 28.03 24.50 3.84
C TRP A 373 28.13 25.93 4.37
N SER A 374 27.76 26.92 3.54
CA SER A 374 27.95 28.35 3.85
C SER A 374 27.20 28.83 5.10
N CYS A 375 26.15 28.11 5.51
CA CYS A 375 25.34 28.44 6.68
C CYS A 375 25.77 27.67 7.95
N GLY A 376 26.91 26.98 7.91
CA GLY A 376 27.46 26.21 9.03
C GLY A 376 27.41 24.70 8.80
N VAL A 377 27.92 23.94 9.77
CA VAL A 377 27.92 22.47 9.71
C VAL A 377 26.48 21.97 9.77
N TYR A 378 26.05 21.30 8.71
CA TYR A 378 24.72 20.72 8.61
C TYR A 378 24.78 19.22 8.92
N THR A 379 23.91 18.75 9.82
CA THR A 379 23.83 17.34 10.20
C THR A 379 22.38 16.88 10.32
N ALA A 380 22.09 15.69 9.80
CA ALA A 380 20.77 15.07 9.90
C ALA A 380 20.89 13.58 10.27
N ALA A 381 20.08 13.15 11.23
CA ALA A 381 20.00 11.74 11.65
C ALA A 381 18.91 10.95 10.90
N THR A 382 17.95 11.65 10.29
CA THR A 382 16.78 11.12 9.56
C THR A 382 16.62 11.87 8.23
N MET A 383 15.63 11.49 7.41
CA MET A 383 15.40 12.15 6.12
C MET A 383 14.71 13.52 6.29
N SER A 384 13.80 13.63 7.26
CA SER A 384 13.11 14.89 7.55
C SER A 384 13.93 15.76 8.51
N GLU A 385 14.05 17.05 8.18
CA GLU A 385 14.70 18.06 9.02
C GLU A 385 13.76 18.56 10.12
N ASN A 386 12.72 19.31 9.71
CA ASN A 386 11.69 19.83 10.59
C ASN A 386 10.79 18.69 11.03
N ARG A 387 10.82 18.39 12.33
CA ARG A 387 10.02 17.31 12.93
C ARG A 387 9.22 17.90 14.08
N GLY A 388 7.91 17.99 13.86
CA GLY A 388 6.98 18.55 14.84
C GLY A 388 7.08 17.83 16.18
N GLY A 389 7.43 18.56 17.23
CA GLY A 389 7.72 18.00 18.55
C GLY A 389 6.52 17.33 19.21
N PHE A 390 5.30 17.68 18.81
CA PHE A 390 4.07 16.99 19.23
C PHE A 390 4.09 15.48 18.89
N ARG A 391 4.72 15.07 17.79
CA ARG A 391 4.83 13.63 17.44
C ARG A 391 5.75 12.90 18.42
N ILE A 392 6.88 13.51 18.74
CA ILE A 392 7.83 12.98 19.72
C ILE A 392 7.19 12.92 21.12
N ALA A 393 6.48 13.99 21.50
CA ALA A 393 5.79 14.08 22.77
C ALA A 393 4.74 12.97 22.93
N THR A 394 3.99 12.65 21.87
CA THR A 394 2.96 11.59 21.90
C THR A 394 3.54 10.17 21.88
N ILE A 395 4.70 9.93 21.26
CA ILE A 395 5.44 8.67 21.44
C ILE A 395 5.86 8.51 22.90
N TRP A 396 6.50 9.54 23.44
CA TRP A 396 7.00 9.54 24.80
C TRP A 396 5.87 9.35 25.82
N SER A 397 4.79 10.11 25.69
CA SER A 397 3.66 10.02 26.62
C SER A 397 2.99 8.65 26.54
N SER A 398 2.79 8.09 25.34
CA SER A 398 2.16 6.79 25.18
C SER A 398 2.96 5.67 25.86
N LEU A 399 4.29 5.72 25.74
CA LEU A 399 5.17 4.76 26.42
C LEU A 399 5.04 4.81 27.94
N ILE A 400 4.97 6.02 28.50
CA ILE A 400 4.90 6.24 29.94
C ILE A 400 3.50 5.99 30.50
N TYR A 401 2.46 6.47 29.81
CA TYR A 401 1.05 6.34 30.19
C TYR A 401 0.62 4.87 30.26
N ASN A 402 0.89 4.10 29.21
CA ASN A 402 0.56 2.68 29.20
C ASN A 402 1.45 1.88 30.16
N GLY A 403 2.74 2.24 30.21
CA GLY A 403 3.74 1.44 30.91
C GLY A 403 3.78 -0.01 30.44
N ARG A 404 4.53 -0.85 31.15
CA ARG A 404 4.65 -2.27 30.79
C ARG A 404 3.33 -3.02 30.96
N TYR A 405 2.62 -2.82 32.07
CA TYR A 405 1.38 -3.55 32.36
C TYR A 405 0.25 -3.22 31.38
N GLY A 406 0.07 -1.95 31.02
CA GLY A 406 -0.94 -1.55 30.04
C GLY A 406 -0.69 -2.19 28.67
N TYR A 407 0.57 -2.22 28.20
CA TYR A 407 0.89 -2.90 26.96
C TYR A 407 0.71 -4.43 27.03
N VAL A 408 1.00 -5.07 28.16
CA VAL A 408 0.74 -6.51 28.35
C VAL A 408 -0.75 -6.81 28.28
N GLU A 409 -1.59 -6.01 28.93
CA GLU A 409 -3.04 -6.17 28.90
C GLU A 409 -3.60 -5.99 27.47
N LYS A 410 -3.15 -4.94 26.78
CA LYS A 410 -3.52 -4.67 25.37
C LYS A 410 -3.06 -5.81 24.45
N ALA A 411 -1.82 -6.27 24.59
CA ALA A 411 -1.30 -7.39 23.83
C ALA A 411 -2.11 -8.68 24.05
N GLN A 412 -2.42 -9.03 25.31
CA GLN A 412 -3.24 -10.20 25.64
C GLN A 412 -4.61 -10.14 24.96
N LYS A 413 -5.30 -9.00 25.05
CA LYS A 413 -6.59 -8.77 24.40
C LYS A 413 -6.51 -8.97 22.87
N ILE A 414 -5.47 -8.45 22.23
CA ILE A 414 -5.26 -8.60 20.78
C ILE A 414 -5.06 -10.07 20.40
N LEU A 415 -4.26 -10.81 21.17
CA LEU A 415 -3.99 -12.22 20.92
C LEU A 415 -5.25 -13.07 21.08
N ASP A 416 -6.04 -12.82 22.12
CA ASP A 416 -7.28 -13.55 22.38
C ASP A 416 -8.33 -13.29 21.29
N LEU A 417 -8.45 -12.04 20.83
CA LEU A 417 -9.33 -11.68 19.71
C LEU A 417 -8.87 -12.27 18.38
N THR A 418 -7.55 -12.30 18.13
CA THR A 418 -6.97 -12.92 16.94
C THR A 418 -7.25 -14.42 16.92
N ARG A 419 -7.05 -15.11 18.04
CA ARG A 419 -7.38 -16.53 18.21
C ARG A 419 -8.88 -16.78 18.00
N PHE A 420 -9.73 -15.93 18.60
CA PHE A 420 -11.18 -16.03 18.45
C PHE A 420 -11.64 -15.86 17.00
N LEU A 421 -11.22 -14.79 16.32
CA LEU A 421 -11.56 -14.55 14.91
C LEU A 421 -11.10 -15.71 14.02
N ARG A 422 -9.88 -16.20 14.22
CA ARG A 422 -9.35 -17.36 13.48
C ARG A 422 -10.25 -18.58 13.64
N ILE A 423 -10.61 -18.95 14.89
CA ILE A 423 -11.45 -20.12 15.17
C ILE A 423 -12.83 -19.97 14.53
N GLU A 424 -13.45 -18.79 14.62
CA GLU A 424 -14.77 -18.55 14.03
C GLU A 424 -14.72 -18.62 12.48
N LEU A 425 -13.68 -18.08 11.85
CA LEU A 425 -13.50 -18.19 10.39
C LEU A 425 -13.19 -19.62 9.93
N GLU A 426 -12.44 -20.40 10.72
CA GLU A 426 -12.13 -21.81 10.41
C GLU A 426 -13.38 -22.71 10.45
N LYS A 427 -14.48 -22.29 11.10
CA LYS A 427 -15.77 -23.00 11.06
C LYS A 427 -16.51 -22.86 9.73
N LEU A 428 -16.13 -21.90 8.89
CA LEU A 428 -16.77 -21.66 7.59
C LEU A 428 -16.09 -22.52 6.51
N ASP A 429 -16.77 -23.56 6.02
CA ASP A 429 -16.24 -24.56 5.06
C ASP A 429 -15.72 -24.01 3.72
N TYR A 430 -16.02 -22.75 3.42
CA TYR A 430 -15.60 -22.07 2.20
C TYR A 430 -14.49 -21.04 2.45
N ILE A 431 -14.05 -20.83 3.69
CA ILE A 431 -12.95 -19.94 4.05
C ILE A 431 -11.68 -20.74 4.34
N LYS A 432 -10.53 -20.23 3.92
CA LYS A 432 -9.20 -20.76 4.23
C LYS A 432 -8.34 -19.65 4.81
N ILE A 433 -7.80 -19.87 6.01
CA ILE A 433 -6.83 -18.95 6.60
C ILE A 433 -5.53 -18.98 5.79
N VAL A 434 -4.98 -17.80 5.51
CA VAL A 434 -3.68 -17.66 4.84
C VAL A 434 -2.59 -17.63 5.91
N GLY A 435 -1.72 -18.64 5.89
CA GLY A 435 -0.59 -18.75 6.82
C GLY A 435 -1.00 -19.05 8.25
N ALA A 436 -0.15 -18.65 9.19
CA ALA A 436 -0.35 -18.84 10.63
C ALA A 436 -0.45 -17.47 11.34
N PRO A 437 -1.64 -16.85 11.40
CA PRO A 437 -1.82 -15.57 12.08
C PRO A 437 -1.68 -15.75 13.59
N LEU A 438 -0.59 -15.25 14.16
CA LEU A 438 -0.27 -15.41 15.59
C LEU A 438 -0.53 -14.16 16.42
N LEU A 439 -0.54 -12.98 15.79
CA LEU A 439 -0.45 -11.70 16.52
C LEU A 439 -1.72 -10.87 16.38
N CYS A 440 -1.84 -10.09 15.31
CA CYS A 440 -2.83 -9.02 15.22
C CYS A 440 -3.54 -8.92 13.87
N VAL A 441 -3.18 -9.78 12.92
CA VAL A 441 -3.73 -9.78 11.56
C VAL A 441 -4.17 -11.20 11.24
N VAL A 442 -5.40 -11.34 10.74
CA VAL A 442 -5.96 -12.58 10.21
C VAL A 442 -6.35 -12.33 8.76
N SER A 443 -5.73 -13.07 7.85
CA SER A 443 -6.05 -13.02 6.43
C SER A 443 -6.63 -14.33 5.97
N PHE A 444 -7.58 -14.25 5.05
CA PHE A 444 -8.28 -15.42 4.57
C PHE A 444 -8.63 -15.32 3.07
N THR A 445 -8.71 -16.48 2.45
CA THR A 445 -9.00 -16.68 1.03
C THR A 445 -10.11 -17.71 0.86
N SER A 446 -10.60 -17.90 -0.37
CA SER A 446 -11.61 -18.90 -0.70
C SER A 446 -11.43 -19.42 -2.12
N ASP A 447 -11.61 -20.73 -2.28
CA ASP A 447 -11.71 -21.38 -3.60
C ASP A 447 -13.16 -21.57 -4.06
N LYS A 448 -14.14 -21.29 -3.18
CA LYS A 448 -15.57 -21.55 -3.42
C LYS A 448 -16.36 -20.26 -3.67
N VAL A 449 -15.92 -19.13 -3.14
CA VAL A 449 -16.59 -17.82 -3.28
C VAL A 449 -15.60 -16.72 -3.63
N ASP A 450 -16.01 -15.79 -4.49
CA ASP A 450 -15.21 -14.60 -4.82
C ASP A 450 -15.29 -13.57 -3.69
N LEU A 451 -14.26 -13.53 -2.85
CA LEU A 451 -14.20 -12.63 -1.69
C LEU A 451 -14.18 -11.14 -2.06
N TYR A 452 -13.79 -10.76 -3.28
CA TYR A 452 -13.88 -9.36 -3.70
C TYR A 452 -15.34 -8.94 -3.92
N LYS A 453 -16.20 -9.82 -4.42
CA LYS A 453 -17.64 -9.58 -4.51
C LYS A 453 -18.30 -9.54 -3.13
N VAL A 454 -17.86 -10.41 -2.22
CA VAL A 454 -18.30 -10.42 -0.82
C VAL A 454 -17.96 -9.08 -0.15
N ALA A 455 -16.72 -8.60 -0.29
CA ALA A 455 -16.31 -7.32 0.28
C ALA A 455 -17.13 -6.14 -0.27
N ASP A 456 -17.41 -6.12 -1.59
CA ASP A 456 -18.24 -5.08 -2.21
C ASP A 456 -19.69 -5.12 -1.71
N ARG A 457 -20.25 -6.31 -1.45
CA ARG A 457 -21.57 -6.47 -0.82
C ARG A 457 -21.59 -5.95 0.61
N MET A 458 -20.60 -6.35 1.41
CA MET A 458 -20.50 -5.95 2.83
C MET A 458 -20.24 -4.46 3.00
N LYS A 459 -19.67 -3.80 1.97
CA LYS A 459 -19.54 -2.33 1.92
C LYS A 459 -20.88 -1.60 2.02
N ASN A 460 -21.94 -2.16 1.43
CA ASN A 460 -23.29 -1.61 1.56
C ASN A 460 -23.85 -1.75 2.99
N ASP A 461 -23.36 -2.73 3.74
CA ASP A 461 -23.71 -3.00 5.14
C ASP A 461 -22.76 -2.26 6.12
N GLY A 462 -21.85 -1.43 5.58
CA GLY A 462 -20.96 -0.54 6.33
C GLY A 462 -19.54 -1.06 6.52
N TRP A 463 -19.20 -2.25 6.06
CA TRP A 463 -17.86 -2.83 6.22
C TRP A 463 -16.87 -2.36 5.16
N TYR A 464 -15.79 -1.73 5.60
CA TYR A 464 -14.68 -1.35 4.73
C TYR A 464 -13.51 -2.28 4.96
N LEU A 465 -13.49 -3.37 4.22
CA LEU A 465 -12.51 -4.44 4.37
C LEU A 465 -11.26 -4.13 3.56
N ASP A 466 -10.12 -4.56 4.10
CA ASP A 466 -8.85 -4.48 3.39
C ASP A 466 -8.65 -5.74 2.53
N LEU A 467 -8.25 -5.53 1.29
CA LEU A 467 -8.17 -6.57 0.28
C LEU A 467 -6.70 -6.93 0.03
N ILE A 468 -6.42 -8.23 -0.10
CA ILE A 468 -5.09 -8.72 -0.44
C ILE A 468 -5.07 -9.35 -1.82
N GLN A 469 -3.89 -9.31 -2.44
CA GLN A 469 -3.64 -9.89 -3.75
C GLN A 469 -2.57 -10.98 -3.64
N LYS A 470 -2.81 -12.11 -4.32
CA LYS A 470 -1.93 -13.28 -4.40
C LYS A 470 -1.64 -13.92 -3.01
N PRO A 471 -2.60 -14.62 -2.39
CA PRO A 471 -3.90 -15.01 -2.94
C PRO A 471 -4.91 -13.86 -2.87
N LYS A 472 -5.95 -13.94 -3.71
CA LYS A 472 -7.09 -13.02 -3.62
C LYS A 472 -7.80 -13.30 -2.29
N GLY A 473 -7.98 -12.28 -1.47
CA GLY A 473 -8.53 -12.48 -0.14
C GLY A 473 -8.85 -11.19 0.58
N ILE A 474 -9.30 -11.36 1.81
CA ILE A 474 -9.60 -10.27 2.74
C ILE A 474 -8.63 -10.37 3.91
N ARG A 475 -8.22 -9.22 4.41
CA ARG A 475 -7.40 -9.08 5.60
C ARG A 475 -8.16 -8.32 6.68
N PHE A 476 -8.00 -8.82 7.91
CA PHE A 476 -8.61 -8.26 9.10
C PHE A 476 -7.55 -8.05 10.19
N CYS A 477 -7.31 -6.80 10.54
CA CYS A 477 -6.41 -6.36 11.60
C CYS A 477 -7.22 -6.08 12.86
N ILE A 478 -6.86 -6.71 13.97
CA ILE A 478 -7.49 -6.49 15.26
C ILE A 478 -7.15 -5.09 15.79
N SER A 479 -8.17 -4.34 16.17
CA SER A 479 -8.05 -3.11 16.98
C SER A 479 -8.41 -3.39 18.43
N VAL A 480 -7.91 -2.56 19.36
CA VAL A 480 -8.20 -2.70 20.80
C VAL A 480 -9.37 -1.76 21.13
N ASN A 481 -10.60 -2.28 21.07
CA ASN A 481 -11.80 -1.53 21.46
C ASN A 481 -12.60 -2.33 22.51
N ALA A 482 -13.34 -1.63 23.39
CA ALA A 482 -14.10 -2.26 24.48
C ALA A 482 -15.07 -3.36 24.00
N ASP A 483 -15.71 -3.18 22.83
CA ASP A 483 -16.71 -4.11 22.28
C ASP A 483 -16.18 -4.98 21.11
N GLN A 484 -14.86 -5.06 20.92
CA GLN A 484 -14.30 -5.67 19.71
C GLN A 484 -14.70 -7.14 19.53
N LYS A 485 -14.94 -7.89 20.62
CA LYS A 485 -15.43 -9.28 20.51
C LYS A 485 -16.82 -9.37 19.89
N ALA A 486 -17.71 -8.43 20.21
CA ALA A 486 -19.04 -8.35 19.61
C ALA A 486 -18.92 -7.96 18.12
N VAL A 487 -18.07 -6.98 17.80
CA VAL A 487 -17.78 -6.58 16.42
C VAL A 487 -17.22 -7.74 15.59
N VAL A 488 -16.29 -8.51 16.14
CA VAL A 488 -15.73 -9.71 15.48
C VAL A 488 -16.81 -10.78 15.25
N SER A 489 -17.68 -11.00 16.25
CA SER A 489 -18.78 -11.97 16.11
C SER A 489 -19.78 -11.53 15.03
N GLN A 490 -20.15 -10.25 15.04
CA GLN A 490 -21.01 -9.64 14.03
C GLN A 490 -20.37 -9.70 12.64
N PHE A 491 -19.06 -9.44 12.55
CA PHE A 491 -18.31 -9.55 11.31
C PHE A 491 -18.41 -10.94 10.71
N VAL A 492 -18.17 -11.99 11.50
CA VAL A 492 -18.23 -13.37 11.02
C VAL A 492 -19.65 -13.74 10.58
N GLU A 493 -20.67 -13.33 11.33
CA GLU A 493 -22.08 -13.57 10.97
C GLU A 493 -22.48 -12.87 9.67
N GLU A 494 -22.13 -11.59 9.51
CA GLU A 494 -22.43 -10.83 8.29
C GLU A 494 -21.59 -11.32 7.09
N LEU A 495 -20.35 -11.75 7.33
CA LEU A 495 -19.50 -12.39 6.33
C LEU A 495 -20.12 -13.71 5.85
N ASP A 496 -20.62 -14.55 6.76
CA ASP A 496 -21.25 -15.84 6.40
C ASP A 496 -22.49 -15.62 5.53
N LYS A 497 -23.38 -14.70 5.95
CA LYS A 497 -24.56 -14.31 5.17
C LYS A 497 -24.18 -13.78 3.78
N ALA A 498 -23.15 -12.93 3.70
CA ALA A 498 -22.69 -12.39 2.43
C ALA A 498 -22.09 -13.47 1.53
N CYS A 499 -21.32 -14.42 2.09
CA CYS A 499 -20.77 -15.54 1.33
C CYS A 499 -21.87 -16.45 0.80
N GLN A 500 -22.84 -16.82 1.63
CA GLN A 500 -24.00 -17.64 1.23
C GLN A 500 -24.79 -16.96 0.11
N TYR A 501 -25.11 -15.67 0.27
CA TYR A 501 -25.81 -14.90 -0.76
C TYR A 501 -25.08 -14.90 -2.12
N ILE A 502 -23.75 -14.74 -2.11
CA ILE A 502 -22.97 -14.78 -3.34
C ILE A 502 -22.92 -16.20 -3.92
N MET A 503 -22.80 -17.24 -3.10
CA MET A 503 -22.82 -18.63 -3.58
C MET A 503 -24.17 -19.03 -4.19
N ASP A 504 -25.29 -18.57 -3.62
CA ASP A 504 -26.64 -18.87 -4.12
C ASP A 504 -26.98 -18.11 -5.41
N ASN A 505 -26.47 -16.88 -5.55
CA ASN A 505 -26.79 -16.01 -6.68
C ASN A 505 -25.75 -16.06 -7.81
N THR A 506 -24.64 -16.77 -7.61
CA THR A 506 -23.63 -16.96 -8.65
C THR A 506 -23.76 -18.39 -9.18
N ARG A 507 -23.82 -18.58 -10.50
CA ARG A 507 -23.70 -19.92 -11.09
C ARG A 507 -22.41 -20.58 -10.56
N PRO A 508 -22.39 -21.91 -10.32
CA PRO A 508 -21.18 -22.60 -9.90
C PRO A 508 -20.04 -22.20 -10.83
N MET A 509 -18.86 -21.93 -10.27
CA MET A 509 -17.66 -21.52 -11.01
C MET A 509 -17.29 -22.57 -12.06
N VAL A 510 -18.00 -22.59 -13.18
CA VAL A 510 -17.42 -22.91 -14.47
C VAL A 510 -16.29 -21.90 -14.63
N ARG A 511 -15.16 -22.32 -15.20
CA ARG A 511 -14.17 -21.41 -15.77
C ARG A 511 -14.85 -20.61 -16.88
N GLU A 512 -15.77 -19.73 -16.53
CA GLU A 512 -16.38 -18.77 -17.43
C GLU A 512 -15.30 -17.75 -17.74
N ASP A 513 -15.21 -17.46 -19.04
CA ASP A 513 -14.26 -16.58 -19.71
C ASP A 513 -14.47 -15.08 -19.34
N ASP A 514 -14.94 -14.81 -18.13
CA ASP A 514 -14.85 -13.50 -17.46
C ASP A 514 -13.41 -13.24 -16.96
N SER A 515 -12.48 -14.11 -17.38
CA SER A 515 -11.02 -14.03 -17.37
C SER A 515 -10.45 -12.73 -17.98
N THR A 516 -11.28 -11.90 -18.62
CA THR A 516 -10.83 -10.71 -19.36
C THR A 516 -10.66 -9.46 -18.52
N ARG A 517 -11.04 -9.43 -17.23
CA ARG A 517 -10.81 -8.27 -16.36
C ARG A 517 -10.27 -8.67 -15.00
N GLU A 518 -9.00 -9.03 -14.96
CA GLU A 518 -8.32 -9.16 -13.67
C GLU A 518 -8.38 -7.83 -12.88
N LYS A 519 -8.82 -7.95 -11.63
CA LYS A 519 -8.99 -6.85 -10.67
C LYS A 519 -7.70 -6.58 -9.91
N THR A 520 -7.28 -5.31 -9.91
CA THR A 520 -6.16 -4.81 -9.10
C THR A 520 -6.65 -4.12 -7.83
N VAL A 521 -5.98 -4.34 -6.71
CA VAL A 521 -6.27 -3.74 -5.41
C VAL A 521 -5.15 -2.78 -5.10
N PHE A 522 -5.51 -1.54 -4.81
CA PHE A 522 -4.55 -0.56 -4.31
C PHE A 522 -4.49 -0.62 -2.79
N TYR A 523 -3.27 -0.50 -2.28
CA TYR A 523 -3.04 -0.32 -0.85
C TYR A 523 -3.85 0.87 -0.33
N GLY A 524 -4.69 0.64 0.68
CA GLY A 524 -5.55 1.67 1.28
C GLY A 524 -6.91 1.86 0.60
N LEU A 525 -7.20 1.15 -0.51
CA LEU A 525 -8.54 1.10 -1.10
C LEU A 525 -9.23 -0.21 -0.78
N SER A 526 -10.49 -0.11 -0.34
CA SER A 526 -11.39 -1.27 -0.14
C SER A 526 -12.10 -1.69 -1.43
N THR A 527 -11.88 -1.00 -2.55
CA THR A 527 -12.55 -1.25 -3.82
C THR A 527 -11.53 -1.69 -4.87
N PRO A 528 -11.65 -2.91 -5.44
CA PRO A 528 -10.79 -3.34 -6.52
C PRO A 528 -11.11 -2.58 -7.81
N ILE A 529 -10.10 -2.40 -8.65
CA ILE A 529 -10.15 -1.65 -9.91
C ILE A 529 -9.78 -2.59 -11.07
N ASP A 530 -10.64 -2.63 -12.10
CA ASP A 530 -10.53 -3.54 -13.25
C ASP A 530 -9.45 -3.08 -14.27
N CYS A 531 -8.15 -3.27 -14.03
CA CYS A 531 -7.11 -2.61 -14.85
C CYS A 531 -5.75 -3.36 -15.04
N CYS A 532 -5.71 -4.70 -15.12
CA CYS A 532 -4.41 -5.41 -15.23
C CYS A 532 -3.56 -5.06 -16.46
N GLU A 533 -4.17 -4.65 -17.58
CA GLU A 533 -3.44 -4.33 -18.82
C GLU A 533 -2.60 -3.02 -18.73
N LEU A 534 -2.73 -2.25 -17.65
CA LEU A 534 -1.98 -0.99 -17.44
C LEU A 534 -1.10 -1.03 -16.18
N SER A 535 -0.73 -2.24 -15.71
CA SER A 535 -0.01 -2.48 -14.45
C SER A 535 1.11 -1.47 -14.15
N ASP A 536 1.97 -1.17 -15.12
CA ASP A 536 3.09 -0.21 -14.99
C ASP A 536 2.66 1.26 -14.81
N GLU A 537 1.54 1.69 -15.40
CA GLU A 537 1.05 3.07 -15.35
C GLU A 537 -0.08 3.27 -14.35
N LEU A 538 -0.69 2.17 -13.89
CA LEU A 538 -1.83 2.18 -12.99
C LEU A 538 -1.51 2.93 -11.68
N SER A 539 -0.28 2.80 -11.18
CA SER A 539 0.18 3.56 -10.02
C SER A 539 0.22 5.07 -10.29
N GLN A 540 0.69 5.48 -11.48
CA GLN A 540 0.70 6.89 -11.87
C GLN A 540 -0.71 7.42 -12.09
N ILE A 541 -1.58 6.67 -12.77
CA ILE A 541 -2.99 7.04 -12.99
C ILE A 541 -3.70 7.23 -11.64
N TYR A 542 -3.43 6.36 -10.67
CA TYR A 542 -3.95 6.50 -9.32
C TYR A 542 -3.48 7.78 -8.64
N LEU A 543 -2.18 8.07 -8.69
CA LEU A 543 -1.61 9.29 -8.10
C LEU A 543 -2.12 10.56 -8.79
N ASP A 544 -2.20 10.58 -10.11
CA ASP A 544 -2.78 11.69 -10.89
C ASP A 544 -4.25 11.91 -10.51
N SER A 545 -5.00 10.82 -10.30
CA SER A 545 -6.40 10.85 -9.88
C SER A 545 -6.57 11.32 -8.43
N TYR A 546 -5.62 10.99 -7.55
CA TYR A 546 -5.61 11.41 -6.15
C TYR A 546 -5.45 12.92 -6.00
N TYR A 547 -4.61 13.54 -6.83
CA TYR A 547 -4.41 14.99 -6.86
C TYR A 547 -5.33 15.73 -7.86
N ALA A 548 -6.26 15.02 -8.50
CA ALA A 548 -7.15 15.62 -9.49
C ALA A 548 -8.19 16.55 -8.83
N THR A 549 -8.40 17.72 -9.44
CA THR A 549 -9.49 18.65 -9.09
C THR A 549 -10.43 18.80 -10.28
N PRO A 550 -11.20 17.76 -10.66
CA PRO A 550 -11.94 17.72 -11.91
C PRO A 550 -12.94 18.89 -12.03
N ASN A 551 -13.15 19.37 -13.25
CA ASN A 551 -14.24 20.29 -13.53
C ASN A 551 -15.55 19.52 -13.39
N LEU A 552 -16.45 19.96 -12.51
CA LEU A 552 -17.86 19.61 -12.66
C LEU A 552 -18.25 19.96 -14.10
N ASN A 553 -18.73 18.97 -14.84
CA ASN A 553 -19.26 19.15 -16.19
C ASN A 553 -20.10 20.43 -16.23
N SER A 554 -19.87 21.25 -17.25
CA SER A 554 -20.54 22.52 -17.56
C SER A 554 -22.08 22.47 -17.58
N HIS A 555 -22.68 21.29 -17.37
CA HIS A 555 -24.12 21.04 -17.41
C HIS A 555 -24.78 20.93 -16.02
N LEU A 556 -24.02 21.00 -14.91
CA LEU A 556 -24.55 20.90 -13.54
C LEU A 556 -24.17 22.11 -12.68
N ILE A 557 -24.06 23.31 -13.25
CA ILE A 557 -23.96 24.55 -12.47
C ILE A 557 -25.38 24.93 -12.04
N PRO A 558 -25.76 24.85 -10.76
CA PRO A 558 -27.02 25.42 -10.31
C PRO A 558 -26.92 26.93 -10.49
N GLN A 559 -27.75 27.50 -11.36
CA GLN A 559 -27.88 28.95 -11.48
C GLN A 559 -28.26 29.52 -10.11
N GLY A 560 -27.36 30.27 -9.47
CA GLY A 560 -27.69 31.04 -8.27
C GLY A 560 -26.76 30.90 -7.06
N LYS A 561 -25.67 30.12 -7.11
CA LYS A 561 -24.60 30.22 -6.08
C LYS A 561 -23.37 30.87 -6.67
N VAL A 562 -22.86 31.88 -5.97
CA VAL A 562 -21.68 32.66 -6.35
C VAL A 562 -20.53 31.69 -6.62
N THR A 563 -20.25 31.45 -7.90
CA THR A 563 -19.02 30.78 -8.30
C THR A 563 -17.89 31.60 -7.70
N ARG A 564 -16.99 30.93 -6.97
CA ARG A 564 -15.76 31.53 -6.44
C ARG A 564 -14.81 31.77 -7.64
N THR A 565 -15.17 32.70 -8.53
CA THR A 565 -14.70 32.77 -9.94
C THR A 565 -13.39 33.55 -10.12
N LEU A 566 -12.27 32.84 -10.08
CA LEU A 566 -11.15 33.09 -10.99
C LEU A 566 -11.31 32.16 -12.22
N SER A 567 -10.80 32.57 -13.38
CA SER A 567 -10.82 31.74 -14.60
C SER A 567 -10.03 30.44 -14.40
N ILE A 568 -10.10 29.50 -15.35
CA ILE A 568 -9.24 28.28 -15.36
C ILE A 568 -7.73 28.64 -15.26
N ASP A 569 -7.36 29.86 -15.67
CA ASP A 569 -6.00 30.39 -15.60
C ASP A 569 -5.71 31.27 -14.36
N GLY A 570 -6.61 31.30 -13.37
CA GLY A 570 -6.44 32.09 -12.16
C GLY A 570 -6.58 33.59 -12.34
N ARG A 571 -7.16 34.04 -13.47
CA ARG A 571 -7.37 35.47 -13.75
C ARG A 571 -8.76 35.91 -13.29
N LYS A 572 -8.84 37.15 -12.80
CA LYS A 572 -10.12 37.78 -12.44
C LYS A 572 -11.03 37.82 -13.68
N MET A 573 -12.22 37.23 -13.63
CA MET A 573 -13.16 37.25 -14.77
C MET A 573 -13.48 38.67 -15.24
N SER A 574 -13.45 39.66 -14.34
CA SER A 574 -13.57 41.08 -14.68
C SER A 574 -12.45 41.60 -15.61
N SER A 575 -11.24 41.04 -15.52
CA SER A 575 -10.12 41.39 -16.42
C SER A 575 -10.26 40.80 -17.82
N ILE A 576 -10.94 39.66 -17.96
CA ILE A 576 -11.21 39.01 -19.25
C ILE A 576 -12.30 39.75 -20.02
N ILE A 577 -13.37 40.18 -19.32
CA ILE A 577 -14.44 41.00 -19.91
C ILE A 577 -13.87 42.34 -20.42
N THR A 578 -12.92 42.93 -19.68
CA THR A 578 -12.28 44.19 -20.09
C THR A 578 -11.41 44.03 -21.35
N HIS A 579 -10.81 42.86 -21.56
CA HIS A 579 -10.04 42.57 -22.78
C HIS A 579 -10.93 42.32 -24.01
N ILE A 580 -12.06 41.63 -23.84
CA ILE A 580 -13.03 41.40 -24.92
C ILE A 580 -13.65 42.72 -25.36
N VAL A 581 -14.05 43.58 -24.41
CA VAL A 581 -14.64 44.91 -24.70
C VAL A 581 -13.63 45.88 -25.35
N ARG A 582 -12.33 45.82 -24.99
CA ARG A 582 -11.28 46.60 -25.66
C ARG A 582 -10.96 46.10 -27.07
N SER A 583 -11.03 44.79 -27.32
CA SER A 583 -10.82 44.24 -28.68
C SER A 583 -11.96 44.56 -29.64
N SER A 584 -13.21 44.66 -29.15
CA SER A 584 -14.38 45.03 -29.95
C SER A 584 -14.47 46.53 -30.24
N THR A 585 -13.81 47.39 -29.45
CA THR A 585 -13.80 48.84 -29.66
C THR A 585 -12.65 49.33 -30.55
N GLN A 586 -11.61 48.51 -30.78
CA GLN A 586 -10.56 48.81 -31.77
C GLN A 586 -10.93 48.48 -33.22
N ASN A 587 -12.07 47.81 -33.46
CA ASN A 587 -12.59 47.53 -34.81
C ASN A 587 -13.74 48.47 -35.22
N LEU A 588 -13.97 49.57 -34.48
CA LEU A 588 -15.05 50.56 -34.74
C LEU A 588 -14.55 52.01 -34.77
N THR A 589 -13.32 52.22 -35.26
CA THR A 589 -12.83 53.54 -35.69
C THR A 589 -12.21 53.44 -37.07
#